data_AF-A0A5N5KUP7-F1
#
_entry.id   AF-A0A5N5KUP7-F1
#
_cell.length_a   1.000
_cell.length_b   1.000
_cell.length_c   1.000
_cell.angle_alpha   90.00
_cell.angle_beta   90.00
_cell.angle_gamma   90.00
#
_symmetry.space_group_name_H-M   'P 1'
#
loop_
_entity.id
_entity.type
_entity.pdbx_description
1 polymer ?
#
loop_
_entity_poly.entity_id
_entity_poly.type
_entity_poly.pdbx_seq_one_letter_code
_entity_poly.pdbx_strand_id
1 'polypeptide(L)'
;MNIFRFLGDMTHLISILILLLKIYATKSCSGVSLKTQELYALVFLTRYLDLFTDFISVYNTVMKLVFIASSLAIVWCMRNHPLVRRSYDKQLDTFRHYFLLLACFLLALLLHEKFTFQEVKYS
;
A
#
# COMPACT_ATOMS: atom_id res chain seq x y z
N MET A 1 15.56 5.44 15.89
CA MET A 1 14.25 4.75 15.84
C MET A 1 13.71 4.69 17.27
N ASN A 2 12.44 5.05 17.52
CA ASN A 2 11.78 4.86 18.81
C ASN A 2 11.15 3.45 18.89
N ILE A 3 11.06 2.85 20.07
CA ILE A 3 10.44 1.54 20.29
C ILE A 3 8.98 1.50 19.80
N PHE A 4 8.21 2.56 20.00
CA PHE A 4 6.82 2.63 19.53
C PHE A 4 6.73 2.59 18.01
N ARG A 5 7.65 3.27 17.32
CA ARG A 5 7.71 3.28 15.85
C ARG A 5 8.08 1.91 15.32
N PHE A 6 9.07 1.26 15.93
CA PHE A 6 9.46 -0.10 15.57
C PHE A 6 8.29 -1.08 15.73
N LEU A 7 7.60 -1.06 16.87
CA LEU A 7 6.45 -1.94 17.10
C LEU A 7 5.32 -1.67 16.10
N GLY A 8 5.05 -0.42 15.75
CA GLY A 8 4.09 -0.05 14.71
C GLY A 8 4.46 -0.61 13.33
N ASP A 9 5.74 -0.53 12.95
CA ASP A 9 6.22 -1.09 11.68
C ASP A 9 6.07 -2.63 11.67
N MET A 10 6.34 -3.30 12.80
CA MET A 10 6.19 -4.76 12.93
C MET A 10 4.73 -5.20 12.90
N THR A 11 3.82 -4.52 13.59
CA THR A 11 2.39 -4.87 13.56
C THR A 11 1.79 -4.65 12.17
N HIS A 12 2.21 -3.59 11.47
CA HIS A 12 1.80 -3.35 10.10
C HIS A 12 2.30 -4.44 9.15
N LEU A 13 3.57 -4.83 9.26
CA LEU A 13 4.14 -5.93 8.48
C LEU A 13 3.37 -7.24 8.71
N ILE A 14 3.10 -7.58 9.97
CA ILE A 14 2.33 -8.78 10.34
C ILE A 14 0.94 -8.75 9.71
N SER A 15 0.24 -7.61 9.74
CA SER A 15 -1.09 -7.49 9.14
C SER A 15 -1.10 -7.80 7.64
N ILE A 16 -0.12 -7.25 6.90
CA ILE A 16 0.01 -7.48 5.46
C ILE A 16 0.33 -8.96 5.16
N LEU A 17 1.25 -9.56 5.93
CA LEU A 17 1.60 -10.96 5.79
C LEU A 17 0.41 -11.88 6.07
N ILE A 18 -0.39 -11.59 7.10
CA ILE A 18 -1.61 -12.35 7.41
C ILE A 18 -2.61 -12.26 6.25
N LEU A 19 -2.81 -11.07 5.67
CA LEU A 19 -3.71 -10.90 4.53
C LEU A 19 -3.24 -11.71 3.32
N LEU A 20 -1.94 -11.62 2.99
CA LEU A 20 -1.35 -12.38 1.89
C LEU A 20 -1.47 -13.88 2.12
N LEU A 21 -1.17 -14.36 3.33
CA LEU A 21 -1.29 -15.76 3.71
C LEU A 21 -2.73 -16.24 3.64
N LYS A 22 -3.71 -15.45 4.11
CA LYS A 22 -5.14 -15.76 4.01
C LYS A 22 -5.54 -15.96 2.54
N ILE A 23 -5.18 -15.02 1.65
CA ILE A 23 -5.50 -15.11 0.21
C ILE A 23 -4.84 -16.35 -0.40
N TYR A 24 -3.58 -16.62 -0.04
CA TYR A 24 -2.86 -17.77 -0.59
C TYR A 24 -3.39 -19.11 -0.09
N ALA A 25 -3.74 -19.23 1.20
CA ALA A 25 -4.22 -20.47 1.81
C ALA A 25 -5.66 -20.79 1.39
N THR A 26 -6.54 -19.78 1.37
CA THR A 26 -7.96 -19.95 1.01
C THR A 26 -8.22 -19.88 -0.48
N LYS A 27 -7.24 -19.40 -1.27
CA LYS A 27 -7.38 -19.07 -2.70
C LYS A 27 -8.59 -18.16 -2.99
N SER A 28 -8.99 -17.35 -2.02
CA SER A 28 -10.14 -16.47 -2.07
C SER A 28 -9.80 -15.07 -1.57
N CYS A 29 -10.37 -14.06 -2.21
CA CYS A 29 -10.34 -12.65 -1.79
C CYS A 29 -11.76 -12.10 -1.52
N SER A 30 -12.72 -12.98 -1.21
CA SER A 30 -14.06 -12.54 -0.82
C SER A 30 -14.00 -11.61 0.40
N GLY A 31 -14.72 -10.49 0.33
CA GLY A 31 -14.72 -9.43 1.35
C GLY A 31 -13.49 -8.52 1.35
N VAL A 32 -12.57 -8.65 0.39
CA VAL A 32 -11.41 -7.74 0.24
C VAL A 32 -11.62 -6.82 -0.96
N SER A 33 -11.59 -5.50 -0.73
CA SER A 33 -11.66 -4.50 -1.81
C SER A 33 -10.34 -4.46 -2.57
N LEU A 34 -10.40 -4.66 -3.90
CA LEU A 34 -9.25 -4.53 -4.78
C LEU A 34 -8.82 -3.07 -4.87
N LYS A 35 -9.79 -2.14 -4.91
CA LYS A 35 -9.51 -0.70 -4.99
C LYS A 35 -8.71 -0.22 -3.80
N THR A 36 -9.04 -0.67 -2.59
CA THR A 36 -8.28 -0.33 -1.39
C THR A 36 -6.85 -0.88 -1.45
N GLN A 37 -6.65 -2.11 -1.92
CA GLN A 37 -5.30 -2.68 -2.07
C GLN A 37 -4.47 -1.92 -3.12
N GLU A 38 -5.10 -1.46 -4.21
CA GLU A 38 -4.44 -0.60 -5.21
C GLU A 38 -4.06 0.76 -4.63
N LEU A 39 -4.92 1.37 -3.80
CA LEU A 39 -4.61 2.61 -3.09
C LEU A 39 -3.44 2.41 -2.10
N TYR A 40 -3.42 1.31 -1.33
CA TYR A 40 -2.29 1.00 -0.46
C TYR A 40 -0.98 0.84 -1.23
N ALA A 41 -1.01 0.12 -2.35
CA ALA A 41 0.16 -0.03 -3.22
C ALA A 41 0.63 1.33 -3.76
N LEU A 42 -0.28 2.20 -4.19
CA LEU A 42 0.05 3.56 -4.64
C LEU A 42 0.70 4.38 -3.53
N VAL A 43 0.15 4.36 -2.31
CA VAL A 43 0.73 5.08 -1.16
C VAL A 43 2.16 4.62 -0.87
N PHE A 44 2.43 3.31 -0.84
CA PHE A 44 3.78 2.83 -0.60
C PHE A 44 4.74 3.14 -1.74
N LEU A 45 4.26 3.07 -2.99
CA LEU A 45 5.07 3.45 -4.14
C LEU A 45 5.45 4.92 -4.09
N THR A 46 4.50 5.83 -3.87
CA THR A 46 4.78 7.29 -3.86
C THR A 46 5.61 7.70 -2.65
N ARG A 47 5.33 7.12 -1.48
CA ARG A 47 6.03 7.44 -0.22
C ARG A 47 7.46 6.94 -0.18
N TYR A 48 7.75 5.80 -0.81
CA TYR A 48 9.06 5.18 -0.75
C TYR A 48 9.88 5.36 -2.03
N LEU A 49 9.55 6.34 -2.88
CA LEU A 49 10.40 6.73 -4.03
C LEU A 49 11.79 7.21 -3.61
N ASP A 50 11.93 7.66 -2.36
CA ASP A 50 13.21 8.05 -1.76
C ASP A 50 14.20 6.88 -1.60
N LEU A 51 13.74 5.63 -1.78
CA LEU A 51 14.59 4.45 -1.77
C LEU A 51 15.76 4.52 -2.77
N PHE A 52 15.58 5.26 -3.88
CA PHE A 52 16.60 5.42 -4.92
C PHE A 52 17.50 6.64 -4.69
N THR A 53 17.13 7.56 -3.80
CA THR A 53 17.86 8.81 -3.56
C THR A 53 18.62 8.79 -2.24
N ASP A 54 18.03 8.18 -1.21
CA ASP A 54 18.49 8.32 0.17
C ASP A 54 18.68 6.95 0.84
N PHE A 55 19.93 6.64 1.20
CA PHE A 55 20.25 5.46 1.98
C PHE A 55 20.38 5.82 3.46
N ILE A 56 19.40 5.40 4.27
CA ILE A 56 19.40 5.65 5.72
C ILE A 56 20.01 4.46 6.47
N SER A 57 19.49 3.25 6.22
CA SER A 57 19.98 2.01 6.84
C SER A 57 19.47 0.79 6.10
N VAL A 58 20.18 -0.34 6.23
CA VAL A 58 19.79 -1.63 5.65
C VAL A 58 18.38 -2.03 6.10
N TYR A 59 18.08 -1.90 7.39
CA TYR A 59 16.75 -2.20 7.93
C TYR A 59 15.65 -1.37 7.25
N ASN A 60 15.86 -0.05 7.09
CA ASN A 60 14.88 0.83 6.46
C ASN A 60 14.63 0.44 5.00
N THR A 61 15.70 0.22 4.23
CA THR A 61 15.66 -0.21 2.83
C THR A 61 14.92 -1.53 2.68
N VAL A 62 15.26 -2.54 3.49
CA VAL A 62 14.61 -3.86 3.46
C VAL A 62 13.14 -3.76 3.81
N MET A 63 12.78 -3.02 4.86
CA MET A 63 11.37 -2.84 5.25
C MET A 63 10.56 -2.17 4.14
N LYS A 64 11.06 -1.09 3.54
CA LYS A 64 10.41 -0.42 2.40
C LYS A 64 10.19 -1.37 1.23
N LEU A 65 11.22 -2.16 0.86
CA LEU A 65 11.11 -3.16 -0.20
C LEU A 65 10.06 -4.23 0.11
N VAL A 66 10.01 -4.74 1.34
CA VAL A 66 9.02 -5.73 1.76
C VAL A 66 7.60 -5.16 1.69
N PHE A 67 7.38 -3.92 2.15
CA PHE A 67 6.06 -3.27 2.05
C PHE A 67 5.59 -3.09 0.60
N ILE A 68 6.48 -2.63 -0.28
CA ILE A 68 6.15 -2.47 -1.71
C ILE A 68 5.88 -3.84 -2.36
N ALA A 69 6.78 -4.81 -2.17
CA ALA A 69 6.68 -6.11 -2.79
C ALA A 69 5.43 -6.88 -2.33
N SER A 70 5.13 -6.86 -1.03
CA SER A 70 3.94 -7.53 -0.49
C SER A 70 2.63 -6.88 -0.96
N SER A 71 2.56 -5.54 -1.01
CA SER A 71 1.37 -4.82 -1.49
C SER A 71 1.12 -5.09 -2.98
N LEU A 72 2.18 -5.06 -3.80
CA LEU A 72 2.09 -5.43 -5.22
C LEU A 72 1.73 -6.90 -5.40
N ALA A 73 2.25 -7.80 -4.57
CA ALA A 73 1.91 -9.21 -4.61
C ALA A 73 0.42 -9.45 -4.30
N ILE A 74 -0.17 -8.73 -3.34
CA ILE A 74 -1.60 -8.82 -3.04
C ILE A 74 -2.44 -8.39 -4.25
N VAL A 75 -2.12 -7.22 -4.83
CA VAL A 75 -2.83 -6.70 -6.01
C VAL A 75 -2.68 -7.67 -7.20
N TRP A 76 -1.49 -8.21 -7.41
CA TRP A 76 -1.23 -9.20 -8.45
C TRP A 76 -2.02 -10.49 -8.23
N CYS A 77 -2.04 -11.02 -7.00
CA CYS A 77 -2.82 -12.19 -6.64
C CYS A 77 -4.31 -11.95 -6.93
N MET A 78 -4.86 -10.80 -6.56
CA MET A 78 -6.27 -10.50 -6.79
C MET A 78 -6.61 -10.30 -8.28
N ARG A 79 -5.72 -9.71 -9.09
CA ARG A 79 -5.97 -9.46 -10.52
C ARG A 79 -5.67 -10.65 -11.42
N ASN A 80 -4.59 -11.38 -11.16
CA ASN A 80 -4.02 -12.33 -12.11
C ASN A 80 -4.19 -13.79 -11.69
N HIS A 81 -4.33 -14.08 -10.39
CA HIS A 81 -4.50 -15.46 -9.95
C HIS A 81 -5.92 -15.96 -10.30
N PRO A 82 -6.08 -17.01 -11.13
CA PRO A 82 -7.38 -17.39 -11.69
C PRO A 82 -8.44 -17.72 -10.64
N LEU A 83 -8.05 -18.43 -9.57
CA LEU A 83 -8.95 -18.81 -8.48
C LEU A 83 -9.38 -17.60 -7.62
N VAL A 84 -8.44 -16.74 -7.26
CA VAL A 84 -8.68 -15.58 -6.39
C VAL A 84 -9.56 -14.56 -7.12
N ARG A 85 -9.25 -14.24 -8.38
CA ARG A 85 -10.04 -13.30 -9.19
C ARG A 85 -11.52 -13.67 -9.30
N ARG A 86 -11.87 -14.96 -9.33
CA ARG A 86 -13.27 -15.42 -9.40
C ARG A 86 -14.06 -15.12 -8.13
N SER A 87 -13.38 -15.09 -6.99
CA SER A 87 -13.99 -14.78 -5.68
C SER A 87 -14.12 -13.29 -5.39
N TYR A 88 -13.60 -12.43 -6.27
CA TYR A 88 -13.68 -10.98 -6.13
C TYR A 88 -15.07 -10.47 -6.53
N ASP A 89 -15.76 -9.84 -5.57
CA ASP A 89 -17.07 -9.26 -5.80
C ASP A 89 -16.97 -7.78 -6.20
N LYS A 90 -17.01 -7.54 -7.52
CA LYS A 90 -16.97 -6.18 -8.09
C LYS A 90 -18.25 -5.39 -7.82
N GLN A 91 -19.39 -6.04 -7.58
CA GLN A 91 -20.66 -5.36 -7.32
C GLN A 91 -20.70 -4.77 -5.91
N LEU A 92 -19.98 -5.36 -4.97
CA LEU A 92 -19.80 -4.80 -3.63
C LEU A 92 -18.73 -3.70 -3.59
N ASP A 93 -17.68 -3.79 -4.43
CA ASP A 93 -16.60 -2.79 -4.48
C ASP A 93 -16.94 -1.57 -5.37
N THR A 94 -17.99 -0.82 -5.02
CA THR A 94 -18.50 0.32 -5.81
C THR A 94 -17.81 1.65 -5.53
N PHE A 95 -16.87 1.70 -4.58
CA PHE A 95 -16.26 2.96 -4.13
C PHE A 95 -15.56 3.71 -5.27
N ARG A 96 -15.88 5.00 -5.42
CA ARG A 96 -15.33 5.86 -6.48
C ARG A 96 -14.01 6.50 -6.01
N HIS A 97 -12.98 5.67 -5.90
CA HIS A 97 -11.66 6.07 -5.39
C HIS A 97 -11.00 7.24 -6.14
N TYR A 98 -11.39 7.53 -7.39
CA TYR A 98 -10.90 8.70 -8.12
C TYR A 98 -11.19 10.03 -7.44
N PHE A 99 -12.37 10.19 -6.81
CA PHE A 99 -12.69 11.41 -6.06
C PHE A 99 -11.80 11.57 -4.83
N LEU A 100 -11.48 10.45 -4.17
CA LEU A 100 -10.57 10.43 -3.04
C LEU A 100 -9.16 10.82 -3.48
N LEU A 101 -8.65 10.22 -4.57
CA LEU A 101 -7.34 10.55 -5.13
C LEU A 101 -7.24 12.03 -5.52
N LEU A 102 -8.29 12.56 -6.16
CA LEU A 102 -8.33 13.98 -6.54
C LEU A 102 -8.33 14.89 -5.30
N ALA A 103 -9.14 14.59 -4.29
CA ALA A 103 -9.18 15.36 -3.05
C ALA A 103 -7.83 15.31 -2.32
N CYS A 104 -7.21 14.14 -2.19
CA CYS A 104 -5.88 13.99 -1.60
C CYS A 104 -4.81 14.76 -2.38
N PHE A 105 -4.84 14.70 -3.71
CA PHE A 105 -3.89 15.43 -4.55
C PHE A 105 -4.02 16.95 -4.40
N LEU A 106 -5.25 17.47 -4.40
CA LEU A 106 -5.50 18.90 -4.17
C LEU A 106 -5.06 19.34 -2.77
N LEU A 107 -5.35 18.53 -1.75
CA LEU A 107 -4.92 18.82 -0.38
C LEU A 107 -3.40 18.80 -0.24
N ALA A 108 -2.70 17.83 -0.84
CA ALA A 108 -1.24 17.77 -0.83
C ALA A 108 -0.60 19.00 -1.51
N LEU A 109 -1.25 19.57 -2.54
CA LEU A 109 -0.81 20.82 -3.17
C LEU A 109 -1.10 22.06 -2.32
N LEU A 110 -2.20 22.07 -1.56
CA LEU A 110 -2.60 23.21 -0.73
C LEU A 110 -1.89 23.24 0.64
N LEU A 111 -1.61 22.07 1.21
CA LEU A 111 -1.09 21.88 2.56
C LEU A 111 0.29 21.20 2.54
N HIS A 112 1.28 21.87 1.93
CA HIS A 112 2.68 21.43 1.94
C HIS A 112 3.52 22.36 2.82
N GLU A 113 4.49 21.81 3.57
CA GLU A 113 5.42 22.65 4.35
C GLU A 113 6.41 23.40 3.44
N LYS A 114 6.87 22.75 2.36
CA LYS A 114 7.73 23.35 1.32
C LYS A 114 7.29 22.84 -0.04
N PHE A 115 7.29 23.72 -1.05
CA PHE A 115 6.89 23.35 -2.42
C PHE A 115 8.03 22.61 -3.14
N THR A 116 8.42 21.45 -2.61
CA THR A 116 9.38 20.55 -3.23
C THR A 116 8.67 19.24 -3.58
N PHE A 117 9.10 18.61 -4.69
CA PHE A 117 8.52 17.36 -5.16
C PHE A 117 8.61 16.21 -4.15
N GLN A 118 9.53 16.27 -3.18
CA GLN A 118 9.62 15.28 -2.10
C GLN A 118 8.51 15.51 -1.08
N GLU A 119 8.34 16.74 -0.58
CA GLU A 119 7.33 17.06 0.45
C GLU A 119 5.89 16.85 -0.02
N VAL A 120 5.59 17.21 -1.28
CA VAL A 120 4.25 17.01 -1.86
C VAL A 120 3.89 15.51 -1.97
N LYS A 121 4.87 14.60 -2.05
CA LYS A 121 4.62 13.15 -2.05
C LYS A 121 4.46 12.57 -0.63
N TYR A 122 5.04 13.24 0.36
CA TYR A 122 4.96 12.82 1.77
C TYR A 122 3.68 13.30 2.46
N SER A 123 3.13 14.42 1.99
CA SER A 123 1.86 15.03 2.42
C SER A 123 0.66 14.17 2.00
#